data_AF-A0A068MS35-F1
#
_entry.id   AF-A0A068MS35-F1
#
_cell.length_a   1.000
_cell.length_b   1.000
_cell.length_c   1.000
_cell.angle_alpha   90.00
_cell.angle_beta   90.00
_cell.angle_gamma   90.00
#
_symmetry.space_group_name_H-M   'P 1'
#
loop_
_entity.id
_entity.type
_entity.pdbx_description
1 polymer ?
#
loop_
_entity_poly.entity_id
_entity_poly.type
_entity_poly.pdbx_seq_one_letter_code
_entity_poly.pdbx_strand_id
1 'polypeptide(L)' 'MTHLMLLLLIIVHVLGATIWTGGHLILALRFLPDALKKKDIAIVEQFEERFETLGLIALAGQIISGL' A
#
# COMPACT_ATOMS: atom_id res chain seq x y z
N MET A 1 -17.75 8.21 -24.09
CA MET A 1 -16.37 8.56 -23.66
C MET A 1 -16.27 8.80 -22.16
N THR A 2 -17.26 9.42 -21.52
CA THR A 2 -17.31 9.68 -20.07
C THR A 2 -17.32 8.42 -19.18
N HIS A 3 -18.08 7.39 -19.54
CA HIS A 3 -18.17 6.15 -18.74
C HIS A 3 -16.84 5.38 -18.65
N LEU A 4 -16.06 5.37 -19.75
CA LEU A 4 -14.74 4.73 -19.77
C LEU A 4 -13.76 5.44 -18.84
N MET A 5 -13.78 6.77 -18.82
CA MET A 5 -12.94 7.58 -17.95
C MET A 5 -13.25 7.34 -16.46
N LEU A 6 -14.53 7.29 -16.09
CA LEU A 6 -14.95 7.00 -14.71
C LEU A 6 -14.51 5.59 -14.27
N LEU A 7 -14.65 4.59 -15.14
CA LEU A 7 -14.20 3.23 -14.84
C LEU A 7 -12.70 3.18 -14.54
N LEU A 8 -11.87 3.86 -15.34
CA LEU A 8 -10.43 3.91 -15.13
C LEU A 8 -10.07 4.57 -13.80
N LEU A 9 -10.73 5.68 -13.43
CA LEU A 9 -10.52 6.35 -12.15
C LEU A 9 -10.84 5.43 -10.96
N ILE A 10 -11.99 4.73 -11.01
CA ILE A 10 -12.39 3.78 -9.97
C ILE A 10 -11.37 2.65 -9.86
N ILE A 11 -10.93 2.08 -11.00
CA ILE A 11 -9.95 0.99 -11.01
C ILE A 11 -8.64 1.45 -10.37
N VAL A 12 -8.08 2.59 -10.80
CA VAL A 12 -6.83 3.13 -10.25
C VAL A 12 -6.97 3.41 -8.76
N HIS A 13 -8.08 4.03 -8.35
CA HIS A 13 -8.32 4.36 -6.95
C HIS A 13 -8.39 3.12 -6.06
N VAL A 14 -9.20 2.12 -6.45
CA VAL A 14 -9.37 0.88 -5.69
C VAL A 14 -8.07 0.09 -5.66
N LEU A 15 -7.35 0.00 -6.78
CA LEU A 15 -6.03 -0.66 -6.80
C LEU A 15 -5.05 0.04 -5.85
N GLY A 16 -4.96 1.37 -5.90
CA GLY A 16 -4.14 2.14 -4.97
C GLY A 16 -4.50 1.87 -3.51
N ALA A 17 -5.79 1.89 -3.17
CA ALA A 17 -6.30 1.57 -1.84
C ALA A 17 -5.88 0.15 -1.41
N THR A 18 -6.06 -0.84 -2.28
CA THR A 18 -5.71 -2.23 -1.96
C THR A 18 -4.22 -2.44 -1.78
N ILE A 19 -3.37 -1.76 -2.56
CA ILE A 19 -1.92 -1.82 -2.41
C ILE A 19 -1.53 -1.21 -1.06
N TRP A 20 -1.95 0.03 -0.78
CA TRP A 20 -1.61 0.72 0.47
C TRP A 20 -2.09 -0.05 1.70
N THR A 21 -3.39 -0.35 1.79
CA THR A 21 -3.97 -1.04 2.94
C THR A 21 -3.47 -2.48 3.04
N GLY A 22 -3.30 -3.18 1.92
CA GLY A 22 -2.77 -4.54 1.89
C GLY A 22 -1.33 -4.63 2.38
N GLY A 23 -0.48 -3.68 1.98
CA GLY A 23 0.90 -3.58 2.47
C GLY A 23 0.96 -3.38 3.98
N HIS A 24 0.20 -2.44 4.52
CA HIS A 24 0.12 -2.24 5.97
C HIS A 24 -0.48 -3.43 6.72
N LEU A 25 -1.44 -4.15 6.12
CA LEU A 25 -1.99 -5.36 6.71
C LEU A 25 -0.92 -6.46 6.78
N ILE A 26 -0.15 -6.67 5.72
CA ILE A 26 0.98 -7.60 5.71
C ILE A 26 2.03 -7.18 6.75
N LEU A 27 2.39 -5.90 6.80
CA LEU A 27 3.31 -5.36 7.81
C LEU A 27 2.83 -5.67 9.23
N ALA A 28 1.58 -5.32 9.54
CA ALA A 28 1.01 -5.44 10.89
C ALA A 28 0.75 -6.89 11.32
N LEU A 29 0.34 -7.77 10.40
CA LEU A 29 -0.03 -9.15 10.73
C LEU A 29 1.13 -10.14 10.60
N ARG A 30 2.13 -9.85 9.75
CA ARG A 30 3.24 -10.76 9.49
C ARG A 30 4.56 -10.26 10.04
N PHE A 31 5.00 -9.06 9.63
CA PHE A 31 6.35 -8.59 9.93
C PHE A 31 6.48 -8.02 11.34
N LEU A 32 5.52 -7.21 11.77
CA LEU A 32 5.52 -6.61 13.11
C LEU A 32 5.48 -7.66 14.23
N PRO A 33 4.63 -8.71 14.20
CA PRO A 33 4.63 -9.73 15.25
C PRO A 33 5.95 -10.51 15.30
N ASP A 34 6.56 -10.77 14.15
CA ASP A 34 7.87 -11.43 14.07
C ASP A 34 9.00 -10.54 14.59
N ALA A 35 8.98 -9.25 14.26
CA ALA A 35 9.91 -8.23 14.79
C ALA A 35 9.84 -8.14 16.31
N LEU A 36 8.63 -8.12 16.90
CA LEU A 36 8.42 -8.08 18.34
C LEU A 36 8.91 -9.35 19.04
N LYS A 37 8.61 -10.54 18.50
CA LYS A 37 9.06 -11.82 19.07
C LYS A 37 10.58 -11.94 19.10
N LYS A 38 11.24 -11.47 18.02
CA LYS A 38 12.70 -11.53 17.87
C LYS A 38 13.42 -10.32 18.49
N LYS A 39 12.68 -9.29 18.90
CA LYS A 39 13.19 -7.99 19.35
C LYS A 39 14.13 -7.36 18.32
N ASP A 40 13.75 -7.47 17.06
CA ASP A 40 14.56 -7.03 15.92
C ASP A 40 13.73 -6.15 14.98
N ILE A 41 13.99 -4.85 15.02
CA ILE A 41 13.29 -3.84 14.21
C ILE A 41 13.66 -3.93 12.73
N ALA A 42 14.83 -4.49 12.40
CA ALA A 42 15.31 -4.59 11.02
C ALA A 42 14.36 -5.42 10.14
N ILE A 43 13.53 -6.27 10.74
CA ILE A 43 12.48 -7.04 10.05
C ILE A 43 11.41 -6.11 9.45
N VAL A 44 11.05 -5.04 10.16
CA VAL A 44 10.11 -4.00 9.68
C VAL A 44 10.80 -3.13 8.65
N GLU A 45 12.02 -2.67 8.93
CA GLU A 45 12.80 -1.81 8.03
C GLU A 45 13.01 -2.48 6.66
N GLN A 46 13.37 -3.76 6.63
CA GLN A 46 13.54 -4.53 5.38
C GLN A 46 12.26 -4.67 4.56
N PHE A 47 11.10 -4.71 5.21
CA PHE A 47 9.81 -4.68 4.51
C PHE A 47 9.56 -3.28 3.93
N GLU A 48 9.74 -2.25 4.73
CA GLU A 48 9.50 -0.86 4.33
C GLU A 48 10.43 -0.43 3.19
N GLU A 49 11.73 -0.75 3.24
CA GLU A 49 12.68 -0.46 2.16
C GLU A 49 12.21 -0.98 0.78
N ARG A 50 11.47 -2.09 0.76
CA ARG A 50 10.97 -2.71 -0.47
C ARG A 50 9.58 -2.22 -0.85
N PHE A 51 8.73 -1.96 0.13
CA PHE A 51 7.32 -1.69 -0.09
C PHE A 51 6.98 -0.19 -0.14
N GLU A 52 7.72 0.65 0.58
CA GLU A 52 7.41 2.08 0.78
C GLU A 52 7.24 2.80 -0.56
N THR A 53 8.17 2.61 -1.51
CA THR A 53 8.07 3.25 -2.84
C THR A 53 6.77 2.87 -3.55
N LEU A 54 6.37 1.60 -3.50
CA LEU A 54 5.13 1.13 -4.11
C LEU A 54 3.90 1.71 -3.38
N GLY A 55 3.95 1.76 -2.05
CA GLY A 55 2.92 2.40 -1.23
C GLY A 55 2.74 3.88 -1.57
N LEU A 56 3.84 4.64 -1.67
CA LEU A 56 3.80 6.06 -2.02
C LEU A 56 3.25 6.30 -3.43
N ILE A 57 3.60 5.46 -4.41
CA ILE A 57 3.02 5.53 -5.76
C ILE A 57 1.50 5.26 -5.72
N ALA A 58 1.08 4.25 -4.94
CA ALA A 58 -0.33 3.93 -4.76
C ALA A 58 -1.12 5.09 -4.13
N LEU A 59 -0.55 5.73 -3.10
CA LEU A 59 -1.14 6.91 -2.46
C LEU A 59 -1.25 8.09 -3.41
N ALA A 60 -0.18 8.38 -4.15
CA ALA A 60 -0.20 9.44 -5.15
C ALA A 60 -1.30 9.21 -6.19
N GLY A 61 -1.46 7.97 -6.66
CA GLY A 61 -2.56 7.57 -7.53
C GLY A 61 -3.94 7.84 -6.93
N GLN A 62 -4.13 7.54 -5.65
CA GLN A 62 -5.39 7.85 -4.94
C GLN A 62 -5.65 9.36 -4.86
N ILE A 63 -4.65 10.15 -4.42
CA ILE A 63 -4.76 11.62 -4.33
C ILE A 63 -5.12 12.22 -5.69
N ILE A 64 -4.46 11.77 -6.77
CA ILE A 64 -4.72 12.25 -8.14
C ILE A 64 -6.11 11.85 -8.62
N SER A 65 -6.57 10.63 -8.31
CA SER A 65 -7.90 10.18 -8.70
C SER A 65 -9.03 10.96 -8.02
N GLY A 66 -8.77 11.51 -6.82
CA GLY A 66 -9.67 12.40 -6.09
C GLY A 66 -11.01 11.80 -5.71
N LEU A 67 -11.14 10.47 -5.82
CA LEU A 67 -12.33 9.69 -5.44
C LEU A 67 -12.42 9.49 -3.93
#